data_AF-A0A0B0IGN5-F1
#
_entry.id   AF-A0A0B0IGN5-F1
#
_cell.length_a   1.000
_cell.length_b   1.000
_cell.length_c   1.000
_cell.angle_alpha   90.00
_cell.angle_beta   90.00
_cell.angle_gamma   90.00
#
_symmetry.space_group_name_H-M   'P 1'
#
loop_
_entity.id
_entity.type
_entity.pdbx_description
1 polymer ?
#
loop_
_entity_poly.entity_id
_entity_poly.type
_entity_poly.pdbx_seq_one_letter_code
_entity_poly.pdbx_strand_id
1 'polypeptide(L)'
;MINKDEAFFLKHILHHPKALLSPYHITVQAQVHSDYERVFWKESLSKLEADDLRHSYSICQFFKNEKGCSLHPSFKNSVCRSFICLSIEARLNEDERESLHSWTQMIKHEEMLFQRTHEQALMDLGINLLSDPSAVMDYFKTLQDKKRD
;
A
#
# COMPACT_ATOMS: atom_id res chain seq x y z
N MET A 1 7.43 12.91 -0.89
CA MET A 1 7.43 11.48 -1.29
C MET A 1 7.27 11.27 -2.79
N ILE A 2 6.79 12.25 -3.57
CA ILE A 2 6.52 12.07 -5.02
C ILE A 2 7.74 12.36 -5.93
N ASN A 3 8.79 13.01 -5.43
CA ASN A 3 9.83 13.58 -6.31
C ASN A 3 11.02 12.66 -6.66
N LYS A 4 10.91 11.34 -6.54
CA LYS A 4 12.04 10.46 -6.94
C LYS A 4 11.79 9.64 -8.19
N ASP A 5 10.55 9.40 -8.59
CA ASP A 5 10.26 8.71 -9.84
C ASP A 5 8.79 8.86 -10.25
N GLU A 6 8.42 10.03 -10.77
CA GLU A 6 7.08 10.29 -11.32
C GLU A 6 6.73 9.26 -12.40
N ALA A 7 7.72 8.91 -13.24
CA ALA A 7 7.56 7.88 -14.26
C ALA A 7 7.23 6.51 -13.65
N PHE A 8 7.87 6.13 -12.54
CA PHE A 8 7.52 4.91 -11.83
C PHE A 8 6.11 4.96 -11.24
N PHE A 9 5.71 6.06 -10.60
CA PHE A 9 4.36 6.18 -10.07
C PHE A 9 3.31 6.01 -11.17
N LEU A 10 3.45 6.77 -12.26
CA LEU A 10 2.52 6.71 -13.39
C LEU A 10 2.48 5.30 -14.01
N LYS A 11 3.64 4.70 -14.28
CA LYS A 11 3.72 3.43 -15.01
C LYS A 11 3.41 2.21 -14.16
N HIS A 12 3.88 2.18 -12.92
CA HIS A 12 3.89 0.98 -12.08
C HIS A 12 2.88 1.00 -10.93
N ILE A 13 2.30 2.16 -10.60
CA ILE A 13 1.29 2.28 -9.55
C ILE A 13 -0.05 2.71 -10.14
N LEU A 14 -0.12 3.89 -10.77
CA LEU A 14 -1.35 4.46 -11.30
C LEU A 14 -1.97 3.59 -12.40
N HIS A 15 -1.17 3.19 -13.39
CA HIS A 15 -1.63 2.35 -14.51
C HIS A 15 -1.38 0.85 -14.28
N HIS A 16 -1.19 0.41 -13.03
CA HIS A 16 -0.98 -1.01 -12.76
C HIS A 16 -2.26 -1.81 -13.14
N PRO A 17 -2.16 -2.98 -13.81
CA PRO A 17 -3.33 -3.75 -14.26
C PRO A 17 -4.19 -4.30 -13.11
N LYS A 18 -3.68 -4.25 -11.88
CA LYS A 18 -4.38 -4.63 -10.64
C LYS A 18 -4.64 -3.43 -9.71
N ALA A 19 -4.46 -2.20 -10.20
CA ALA A 19 -4.81 -1.01 -9.45
C ALA A 19 -6.34 -0.82 -9.45
N LEU A 20 -6.88 -0.59 -8.27
CA LEU A 20 -8.18 0.01 -8.06
C LEU A 20 -7.98 1.49 -7.79
N LEU A 21 -8.62 2.31 -8.61
CA LEU A 21 -8.55 3.76 -8.54
C LEU A 21 -9.84 4.30 -7.95
N SER A 22 -9.70 5.11 -6.92
CA SER A 22 -10.73 5.99 -6.38
C SER A 22 -10.23 7.43 -6.50
N PRO A 23 -11.11 8.44 -6.40
CA PRO A 23 -10.71 9.85 -6.57
C PRO A 23 -9.46 10.26 -5.75
N TYR A 24 -9.29 9.74 -4.54
CA TYR A 24 -8.19 10.12 -3.64
C TYR A 24 -7.34 8.94 -3.17
N HIS A 25 -7.55 7.75 -3.74
CA HIS A 25 -6.87 6.53 -3.31
C HIS A 25 -6.50 5.64 -4.49
N ILE A 26 -5.32 5.02 -4.41
CA ILE A 26 -4.88 3.95 -5.30
C ILE A 26 -4.60 2.72 -4.45
N THR A 27 -5.21 1.59 -4.80
CA THR A 27 -4.95 0.30 -4.16
C THR A 27 -4.50 -0.71 -5.21
N VAL A 28 -3.26 -1.18 -5.13
CA VAL A 28 -2.79 -2.28 -5.98
C VAL A 28 -3.14 -3.60 -5.31
N GLN A 29 -4.09 -4.35 -5.89
CA GLN A 29 -4.55 -5.61 -5.30
C GLN A 29 -3.45 -6.68 -5.34
N ALA A 30 -3.27 -7.38 -4.22
CA ALA A 30 -2.43 -8.55 -4.15
C ALA A 30 -2.91 -9.64 -5.12
N GLN A 31 -1.97 -10.43 -5.63
CA GLN A 31 -2.27 -11.63 -6.40
C GLN A 31 -2.63 -12.74 -5.43
N VAL A 32 -3.84 -13.27 -5.52
CA VAL A 32 -4.21 -14.47 -4.76
C VAL A 32 -3.68 -15.69 -5.50
N HIS A 33 -2.94 -16.55 -4.81
CA HIS A 33 -2.40 -17.79 -5.35
C HIS A 33 -3.53 -18.74 -5.78
N SER A 34 -3.35 -19.48 -6.87
CA SER A 34 -4.40 -20.34 -7.45
C SER A 34 -4.88 -21.45 -6.52
N ASP A 35 -4.05 -21.86 -5.56
CA ASP A 35 -4.44 -22.87 -4.57
C ASP A 35 -5.52 -22.39 -3.59
N TYR A 36 -5.72 -21.07 -3.46
CA TYR A 36 -6.80 -20.52 -2.65
C TYR A 36 -8.16 -21.09 -3.05
N GLU A 37 -8.49 -21.09 -4.35
CA GLU A 37 -9.79 -21.59 -4.82
C GLU A 37 -9.98 -23.07 -4.49
N ARG A 38 -8.92 -23.87 -4.53
CA ARG A 38 -8.97 -25.30 -4.23
C ARG A 38 -9.32 -25.58 -2.77
N VAL A 39 -8.93 -24.70 -1.85
CA VAL A 39 -9.20 -24.83 -0.41
C VAL A 39 -10.53 -24.17 -0.07
N PHE A 40 -10.78 -22.97 -0.60
CA PHE A 40 -12.01 -22.21 -0.36
C PHE A 40 -13.27 -23.01 -0.69
N TRP A 41 -13.30 -23.72 -1.82
CA TRP A 41 -14.48 -24.52 -2.21
C TRP A 41 -14.72 -25.78 -1.37
N LYS A 42 -13.76 -26.20 -0.54
CA LYS A 42 -13.86 -27.41 0.29
C LYS A 42 -14.37 -27.12 1.69
N GLU A 43 -14.38 -25.86 2.11
CA GLU A 43 -14.66 -25.48 3.48
C GLU A 43 -15.85 -24.52 3.56
N SER A 44 -16.76 -24.77 4.50
CA SER A 44 -17.86 -23.86 4.83
C SER A 44 -17.35 -22.77 5.77
N LEU A 45 -16.56 -21.85 5.23
CA LEU A 45 -15.93 -20.77 6.02
C LEU A 45 -16.90 -19.62 6.28
N SER A 46 -16.81 -19.05 7.48
CA SER A 46 -17.38 -17.73 7.74
C SER A 46 -16.67 -16.66 6.90
N LYS A 47 -17.28 -15.47 6.79
CA LYS A 47 -16.67 -14.35 6.06
C LYS A 47 -15.27 -13.99 6.58
N LEU A 48 -15.09 -13.99 7.90
CA LEU A 48 -13.82 -13.64 8.52
C LEU A 48 -12.74 -14.67 8.19
N GLU A 49 -13.06 -15.96 8.33
CA GLU A 49 -12.12 -17.04 8.00
C GLU A 49 -11.79 -17.09 6.51
N ALA A 50 -12.76 -16.79 5.64
CA ALA A 50 -12.54 -16.67 4.21
C ALA A 50 -11.58 -15.53 3.86
N ASP A 51 -11.69 -14.39 4.55
CA ASP A 51 -10.81 -13.24 4.39
C ASP A 51 -9.39 -13.54 4.90
N ASP A 52 -9.25 -14.17 6.06
CA ASP A 52 -7.96 -14.62 6.62
C ASP A 52 -7.28 -15.65 5.70
N LEU A 53 -8.06 -16.65 5.23
CA LEU A 53 -7.57 -17.64 4.28
C LEU A 53 -7.10 -16.93 3.01
N ARG A 54 -7.90 -16.06 2.42
CA ARG A 54 -7.51 -15.31 1.22
C ARG A 54 -6.24 -14.51 1.44
N HIS A 55 -6.09 -13.88 2.61
CA HIS A 55 -4.90 -13.11 2.95
C HIS A 55 -3.65 -14.01 2.99
N SER A 56 -3.75 -15.21 3.55
CA SER A 56 -2.64 -16.18 3.61
C SER A 56 -2.13 -16.64 2.22
N TYR A 57 -3.01 -16.63 1.21
CA TYR A 57 -2.66 -16.94 -0.18
C TYR A 57 -2.35 -15.68 -1.02
N SER A 58 -2.37 -14.48 -0.43
CA SER A 58 -2.17 -13.23 -1.15
C SER A 58 -0.69 -12.83 -1.21
N ILE A 59 -0.20 -12.55 -2.41
CA ILE A 59 1.18 -12.13 -2.68
C ILE A 59 1.17 -10.70 -3.26
N CYS A 60 2.02 -9.83 -2.73
CA CYS A 60 2.19 -8.48 -3.26
C CYS A 60 2.67 -8.50 -4.72
N GLN A 61 2.05 -7.70 -5.60
CA GLN A 61 2.41 -7.59 -7.02
C GLN A 61 3.86 -7.15 -7.25
N PHE A 62 4.47 -6.46 -6.27
CA PHE A 62 5.85 -5.99 -6.35
C PHE A 62 6.86 -7.01 -5.82
N PHE A 63 6.42 -8.12 -5.22
CA PHE A 63 7.30 -9.18 -4.77
C PHE A 63 7.68 -10.08 -5.95
N LYS A 64 8.98 -10.23 -6.21
CA LYS A 64 9.50 -11.12 -7.22
C LYS A 64 10.20 -12.29 -6.54
N ASN A 65 9.81 -13.52 -6.91
CA ASN A 65 10.47 -14.72 -6.42
C ASN A 65 11.99 -14.61 -6.58
N GLU A 66 12.72 -14.96 -5.51
CA GLU A 66 14.19 -14.92 -5.42
C GLU A 66 14.85 -13.53 -5.55
N LYS A 67 14.07 -12.47 -5.82
CA LYS A 67 14.56 -11.09 -5.99
C LYS A 67 14.00 -10.13 -4.93
N GLY A 68 13.02 -10.59 -4.14
CA GLY A 68 12.40 -9.79 -3.09
C GLY A 68 11.52 -8.67 -3.63
N CYS A 69 11.37 -7.60 -2.84
CA CYS A 69 10.52 -6.47 -3.18
C CYS A 69 11.17 -5.58 -4.26
N SER A 70 10.53 -5.54 -5.43
CA SER A 70 10.92 -4.72 -6.59
C SER A 70 10.35 -3.30 -6.56
N LEU A 71 9.59 -2.95 -5.52
CA LEU A 71 9.08 -1.61 -5.33
C LEU A 71 10.24 -0.64 -5.03
N HIS A 72 10.26 0.49 -5.73
CA HIS A 72 11.29 1.48 -5.54
C HIS A 72 11.29 1.99 -4.08
N PRO A 73 12.46 2.16 -3.41
CA PRO A 73 12.54 2.46 -1.97
C PRO A 73 11.70 3.65 -1.51
N SER A 74 11.55 4.68 -2.34
CA SER A 74 10.73 5.87 -2.02
C SER A 74 9.24 5.58 -1.86
N PHE A 75 8.75 4.46 -2.39
CA PHE A 75 7.33 4.07 -2.34
C PHE A 75 7.07 2.98 -1.31
N LYS A 76 8.09 2.36 -0.71
CA LYS A 76 7.93 1.24 0.23
C LYS A 76 7.01 1.62 1.40
N ASN A 77 7.22 2.77 2.02
CA ASN A 77 6.39 3.19 3.17
C ASN A 77 4.97 3.61 2.77
N SER A 78 4.70 3.94 1.50
CA SER A 78 3.36 4.34 1.02
C SER A 78 2.54 3.17 0.52
N VAL A 79 3.20 2.16 -0.04
CA VAL A 79 2.55 1.01 -0.70
C VAL A 79 2.55 -0.20 0.22
N CYS A 80 3.64 -0.46 0.95
CA CYS A 80 3.69 -1.50 1.97
C CYS A 80 3.05 -0.93 3.25
N ARG A 81 1.72 -1.03 3.35
CA ARG A 81 0.94 -0.56 4.52
C ARG A 81 1.12 -1.42 5.78
N SER A 82 1.99 -2.41 5.71
CA SER A 82 2.29 -3.34 6.79
C SER A 82 3.59 -4.09 6.48
N PHE A 83 4.35 -4.39 7.52
CA PHE A 83 5.55 -5.22 7.46
C PHE A 83 5.15 -6.70 7.50
N ILE A 84 4.25 -7.15 6.61
CA ILE A 84 3.79 -8.55 6.63
C ILE A 84 4.84 -9.41 5.94
N CYS A 85 5.91 -9.69 6.67
CA CYS A 85 6.72 -10.86 6.40
C CYS A 85 6.61 -11.75 7.64
N LEU A 86 5.64 -12.66 7.62
CA LEU A 86 5.45 -13.67 8.67
C LEU A 86 6.77 -14.43 8.96
N SER A 87 7.61 -14.57 7.94
CA SER A 87 8.95 -15.16 8.05
C SER A 87 9.95 -14.31 8.85
N ILE A 88 9.81 -12.98 8.86
CA ILE A 88 10.59 -12.08 9.72
C ILE A 88 9.97 -12.08 11.12
N GLU A 89 8.65 -11.92 11.24
CA GLU A 89 7.94 -11.92 12.53
C GLU A 89 8.20 -13.19 13.36
N ALA A 90 8.25 -14.36 12.72
CA ALA A 90 8.55 -15.63 13.37
C ALA A 90 9.99 -15.70 13.94
N ARG A 91 10.91 -14.88 13.45
CA ARG A 91 12.31 -14.82 13.89
C ARG A 91 12.58 -13.76 14.95
N LEU A 92 11.60 -12.87 15.21
CA LEU A 92 11.71 -11.84 16.23
C LEU A 92 11.47 -12.41 17.62
N ASN A 93 12.25 -11.93 18.59
CA ASN A 93 11.98 -12.14 20.02
C ASN A 93 10.79 -11.26 20.49
N GLU A 94 10.35 -11.43 21.73
CA GLU A 94 9.15 -10.75 22.24
C GLU A 94 9.27 -9.22 22.22
N ASP A 95 10.40 -8.67 22.68
CA ASP A 95 10.66 -7.22 22.69
C ASP A 95 10.67 -6.63 21.26
N GLU A 96 11.23 -7.38 20.31
CA GLU A 96 11.24 -7.02 18.89
C GLU A 96 9.84 -7.07 18.26
N ARG A 97 8.99 -8.02 18.66
CA ARG A 97 7.59 -8.10 18.22
C ARG A 97 6.76 -6.96 18.76
N GLU A 98 6.93 -6.61 20.03
CA GLU A 98 6.26 -5.45 20.63
C GLU A 98 6.69 -4.15 19.93
N SER A 99 7.99 -3.99 19.66
CA SER A 99 8.53 -2.85 18.92
C SER A 99 7.94 -2.78 17.51
N LEU A 100 7.90 -3.90 16.80
CA LEU A 100 7.29 -3.99 15.47
C LEU A 100 5.80 -3.64 15.49
N HIS A 101 5.06 -4.12 16.50
CA HIS A 101 3.65 -3.79 16.68
C HIS A 101 3.47 -2.28 16.88
N SER A 102 4.25 -1.68 17.78
CA SER A 102 4.23 -0.24 18.05
C SER A 102 4.51 0.58 16.79
N TRP A 103 5.58 0.28 16.05
CA TRP A 103 5.90 0.96 14.79
C TRP A 103 4.80 0.79 13.75
N THR A 104 4.20 -0.39 13.67
CA THR A 104 3.07 -0.62 12.75
C THR A 104 1.88 0.27 13.08
N GLN A 105 1.55 0.44 14.38
CA GLN A 105 0.48 1.34 14.80
C GLN A 105 0.82 2.81 14.49
N MET A 106 2.06 3.23 14.74
CA MET A 106 2.52 4.59 14.40
C MET A 106 2.41 4.86 12.90
N ILE A 107 2.92 3.97 12.06
CA ILE A 107 2.85 4.10 10.59
C ILE A 107 1.40 4.18 10.11
N LYS A 108 0.51 3.34 10.66
CA LYS A 108 -0.93 3.39 10.33
C LYS A 108 -1.56 4.71 10.74
N HIS A 109 -1.23 5.23 11.91
CA HIS A 109 -1.75 6.51 12.38
C HIS A 109 -1.27 7.66 11.50
N GLU A 110 0.02 7.70 11.19
CA GLU A 110 0.62 8.73 10.32
C GLU A 110 -0.01 8.70 8.92
N GLU A 111 -0.18 7.50 8.34
CA GLU A 111 -0.82 7.34 7.03
C GLU A 111 -2.27 7.82 7.05
N MET A 112 -3.06 7.44 8.05
CA MET A 112 -4.44 7.87 8.19
C MET A 112 -4.56 9.39 8.28
N LEU A 113 -3.72 10.04 9.10
CA LEU A 113 -3.73 11.50 9.24
C LEU A 113 -3.33 12.18 7.94
N PHE A 114 -2.23 11.73 7.33
CA PHE A 114 -1.75 12.25 6.05
C PHE A 114 -2.84 12.15 4.98
N GLN A 115 -3.44 10.97 4.84
CA GLN A 115 -4.50 10.71 3.87
C GLN A 115 -5.68 11.65 4.11
N ARG A 116 -6.18 11.73 5.34
CA ARG A 116 -7.33 12.59 5.68
C ARG A 116 -7.07 14.06 5.38
N THR A 117 -5.91 14.58 5.77
CA THR A 117 -5.55 15.98 5.55
C THR A 117 -5.46 16.31 4.06
N HIS A 118 -4.79 15.45 3.29
CA HIS A 118 -4.54 15.75 1.88
C HIS A 118 -5.74 15.42 0.99
N GLU A 119 -6.56 14.44 1.34
CA GLU A 119 -7.83 14.18 0.68
C GLU A 119 -8.76 15.41 0.76
N GLN A 120 -8.91 16.00 1.94
CA GLN A 120 -9.71 17.22 2.10
C GLN A 120 -9.16 18.38 1.25
N ALA A 121 -7.85 18.59 1.25
CA ALA A 121 -7.24 19.66 0.46
C ALA A 121 -7.41 19.45 -1.05
N LEU A 122 -7.33 18.21 -1.53
CA LEU A 122 -7.59 17.88 -2.94
C LEU A 122 -9.07 18.10 -3.31
N MET A 123 -9.99 17.74 -2.41
CA MET A 123 -11.42 18.03 -2.56
C MET A 123 -11.69 19.54 -2.67
N ASP A 124 -11.09 20.34 -1.77
CA ASP A 124 -11.25 21.81 -1.76
C ASP A 124 -10.70 22.45 -3.04
N LEU A 125 -9.65 21.86 -3.62
CA LEU A 125 -9.06 22.27 -4.90
C LEU A 125 -9.81 21.74 -6.13
N GLY A 126 -10.78 20.83 -5.95
CA GLY A 126 -11.54 20.21 -7.04
C GLY A 126 -10.71 19.30 -7.95
N ILE A 127 -9.57 18.80 -7.48
CA ILE A 127 -8.66 17.92 -8.24
C ILE A 127 -8.65 16.51 -7.66
N ASN A 128 -8.56 15.49 -8.51
CA ASN A 128 -8.54 14.09 -8.07
C ASN A 128 -7.83 13.18 -9.08
N LEU A 129 -7.50 11.96 -8.65
CA LEU A 129 -6.74 10.98 -9.42
C LEU A 129 -7.46 10.44 -10.66
N LEU A 130 -8.78 10.59 -10.76
CA LEU A 130 -9.55 10.12 -11.91
C LEU A 130 -9.63 11.17 -13.01
N SER A 131 -9.76 12.45 -12.64
CA SER A 131 -9.88 13.55 -13.61
C SER A 131 -8.53 14.16 -14.00
N ASP A 132 -7.61 14.30 -13.03
CA ASP A 132 -6.32 14.95 -13.25
C ASP A 132 -5.24 14.43 -12.28
N PRO A 133 -4.65 13.25 -12.59
CA PRO A 133 -3.54 12.70 -11.81
C PRO A 133 -2.33 13.64 -11.72
N SER A 134 -2.08 14.45 -12.77
CA SER A 134 -0.94 15.36 -12.84
C SER A 134 -1.09 16.50 -11.83
N ALA A 135 -2.27 17.12 -11.74
CA ALA A 135 -2.54 18.15 -10.74
C ALA A 135 -2.41 17.61 -9.30
N VAL A 136 -2.84 16.36 -9.05
CA VAL A 136 -2.64 15.71 -7.74
C VAL A 136 -1.15 15.54 -7.44
N MET A 137 -0.34 15.10 -8.40
CA MET A 137 1.10 14.99 -8.21
C MET A 137 1.74 16.34 -7.94
N ASP A 138 1.34 17.38 -8.66
CA ASP A 138 1.87 18.74 -8.50
C ASP A 138 1.51 19.32 -7.13
N TYR A 139 0.29 19.10 -6.63
CA TYR A 139 -0.09 19.43 -5.26
C TYR A 139 0.92 18.87 -4.24
N PHE A 140 1.24 17.58 -4.32
CA PHE A 140 2.19 16.93 -3.42
C PHE A 140 3.67 17.29 -3.68
N LYS A 141 4.02 17.83 -4.84
CA LYS A 141 5.33 18.46 -5.07
C LYS A 141 5.43 19.76 -4.29
N THR A 142 4.41 20.63 -4.33
CA THR A 142 4.43 21.90 -3.59
C THR A 142 4.59 21.74 -2.07
N LEU A 143 4.07 20.64 -1.50
CA LEU A 143 4.23 20.33 -0.07
C LEU A 143 5.66 19.94 0.32
N GLN A 144 6.45 19.43 -0.63
CA GLN A 144 7.85 19.07 -0.38
C GLN A 144 8.75 20.30 -0.39
N ASP A 145 8.47 21.25 -1.28
CA ASP A 145 9.26 22.47 -1.38
C ASP A 145 9.07 23.34 -0.12
N LYS A 146 7.84 23.41 0.40
CA LYS A 146 7.53 24.09 1.68
C LYS A 146 8.15 23.47 2.93
N LYS A 147 8.68 22.24 2.85
CA LYS A 147 9.37 21.57 3.97
C LYS A 147 10.89 21.75 3.95
N ARG A 148 11.45 22.40 2.90
CA ARG A 148 12.88 22.66 2.75
C ARG A 148 13.30 24.08 3.18
N ASP A 149 12.32 24.93 3.52
CA ASP A 149 12.49 26.23 4.17
C ASP A 149 12.20 26.11 5.67
#